data_AF-A0A7L4Q213-F1
#
_entry.id   AF-A0A7L4Q213-F1
#
_cell.length_a   1.000
_cell.length_b   1.000
_cell.length_c   1.000
_cell.angle_alpha   90.00
_cell.angle_beta   90.00
_cell.angle_gamma   90.00
#
_symmetry.space_group_name_H-M   'P 1'
#
loop_
_entity.id
_entity.type
_entity.pdbx_description
1 polymer ?
#
loop_
_entity_poly.entity_id
_entity_poly.type
_entity_poly.pdbx_seq_one_letter_code
_entity_poly.pdbx_strand_id
1 'polypeptide(L)' 'MALKALDIYKLLPKKNCKECGEPTCLTFAMKLA' A
#
# COMPACT_ATOMS: atom_id res chain seq x y z
N MET A 1 1.32 -14.17 -11.79
CA MET A 1 2.36 -13.59 -10.91
C MET A 1 1.63 -12.91 -9.77
N ALA A 2 1.88 -13.31 -8.51
CA ALA A 2 1.32 -12.59 -7.37
C ALA A 2 1.87 -11.16 -7.38
N LEU A 3 1.00 -10.15 -7.39
CA LEU A 3 1.41 -8.75 -7.23
C LEU A 3 2.15 -8.66 -5.89
N LYS A 4 3.42 -8.27 -5.91
CA LYS A 4 4.14 -8.08 -4.65
C LYS A 4 3.62 -6.79 -4.02
N ALA A 5 3.39 -6.82 -2.71
CA ALA A 5 3.04 -5.63 -1.93
C ALA A 5 3.99 -4.45 -2.20
N LEU A 6 5.26 -4.73 -2.51
CA LEU A 6 6.24 -3.71 -2.88
C LEU A 6 5.95 -3.04 -4.23
N ASP A 7 5.39 -3.74 -5.21
CA ASP A 7 5.04 -3.16 -6.50
C ASP A 7 3.79 -2.29 -6.39
N ILE A 8 2.81 -2.70 -5.58
CA ILE A 8 1.67 -1.86 -5.22
C ILE A 8 2.16 -0.62 -4.46
N TYR A 9 3.04 -0.80 -3.47
CA TYR A 9 3.59 0.29 -2.67
C TYR A 9 4.34 1.36 -3.50
N LYS A 10 4.99 0.97 -4.61
CA LYS A 10 5.63 1.91 -5.54
C LYS A 10 4.63 2.82 -6.25
N LEU A 11 3.41 2.36 -6.49
CA LEU A 11 2.33 3.12 -7.16
C LEU A 11 1.59 4.05 -6.19
N LEU A 12 1.68 3.82 -4.89
CA LEU A 12 1.01 4.64 -3.89
C LEU A 12 1.70 5.99 -3.71
N PRO A 13 0.95 7.03 -3.29
CA PRO A 13 1.49 8.37 -3.08
C PRO A 13 2.45 8.49 -1.88
N LYS A 14 2.65 7.41 -1.09
CA LYS A 14 3.53 7.33 0.09
C LYS A 14 3.30 8.43 1.15
N LYS A 15 2.14 9.09 1.13
CA LYS A 15 1.74 10.14 2.08
C LYS A 15 1.39 9.60 3.46
N ASN A 16 1.06 8.30 3.57
CA ASN A 16 0.54 7.68 4.80
C ASN A 16 -0.65 8.47 5.39
N CYS A 17 -1.56 8.92 4.52
CA CYS A 17 -2.65 9.82 4.87
C CYS A 17 -3.78 9.18 5.71
N LYS A 18 -3.82 7.84 5.78
CA LYS A 18 -4.85 7.05 6.50
C LYS A 18 -6.29 7.23 6.00
N GLU A 19 -6.48 7.90 4.85
CA GLU A 19 -7.79 8.06 4.20
C GLU A 19 -8.40 6.71 3.76
N CYS A 20 -7.55 5.72 3.52
CA CYS A 20 -7.93 4.34 3.24
C CYS A 20 -8.13 3.47 4.50
N GLY A 21 -8.05 4.05 5.71
CA GLY A 21 -8.23 3.34 6.99
C GLY A 21 -7.00 2.56 7.48
N GLU A 22 -5.90 2.55 6.72
CA GLU A 22 -4.68 1.85 7.06
C GLU A 22 -3.62 2.80 7.66
N PRO A 23 -2.80 2.34 8.63
CA PRO A 23 -1.85 3.20 9.32
C PRO A 23 -0.72 3.70 8.42
N THR A 24 -0.35 2.93 7.39
CA THR A 24 0.67 3.29 6.41
C THR A 24 0.28 2.82 5.01
N CYS A 25 0.85 3.44 3.98
CA CYS A 25 0.71 3.00 2.60
C CYS A 25 1.30 1.59 2.38
N LEU A 26 2.30 1.18 3.16
CA LEU A 26 2.85 -0.19 3.05
C LEU A 26 1.86 -1.23 3.57
N THR A 27 1.20 -0.95 4.70
CA THR A 27 0.15 -1.83 5.23
C THR A 27 -1.00 -1.96 4.24
N PHE A 28 -1.43 -0.84 3.66
CA PHE A 28 -2.41 -0.84 2.57
C PHE A 28 -1.97 -1.68 1.38
N ALA A 29 -0.70 -1.54 0.95
CA ALA A 29 -0.15 -2.32 -0.15
C ALA A 29 -0.05 -3.83 0.16
N MET A 30 0.24 -4.20 1.42
CA MET A 30 0.23 -5.60 1.87
C MET A 30 -1.17 -6.19 1.94
N LYS A 31 -2.18 -5.37 2.22
CA LYS A 31 -3.58 -5.80 2.27
C LYS A 31 -4.21 -6.00 0.88
N LEU A 32 -3.68 -5.31 -0.14
CA LEU A 32 -4.12 -5.43 -1.53
C LEU A 32 -3.43 -6.57 -2.31
N ALA A 33 -2.23 -6.96 -1.88
CA ALA A 33 -1.45 -8.05 -2.48
C ALA A 33 -1.97 -9.42 -2.06
#